data_AF-A0A819KVA8-F1
#
_entry.id   AF-A0A819KVA8-F1
#
_cell.length_a   1.000
_cell.length_b   1.000
_cell.length_c   1.000
_cell.angle_alpha   90.00
_cell.angle_beta   90.00
_cell.angle_gamma   90.00
#
_symmetry.space_group_name_H-M   'P 1'
#
loop_
_entity.id
_entity.type
_entity.pdbx_description
1 polymer ?
#
loop_
_entity_poly.entity_id
_entity_poly.type
_entity_poly.pdbx_seq_one_letter_code
_entity_poly.pdbx_strand_id
1 'polypeptide(L)'
;MLAIKWMDKREVYMLSTIHDSQMIAIDKIDHNTGRQIMKPVCVQNYNDNMGAIDLVDMQSSFTECIRRTLKWYKKFFFRIVDMASITAFYLYKTQNSKNLQLKEFRLQLIKNILSKYGNQKHISTGRPPTDSPLRLSARHFPSCVPPQRPQKQLPKGSVMYALIQYNVKNQSNTQDISVKNVMLGYA
;
A
#
# COMPACT_ATOMS: atom_id res chain seq x y z
N MET A 1 -26.62 -2.95 29.93
CA MET A 1 -25.19 -2.96 29.61
C MET A 1 -24.55 -4.05 30.45
N LEU A 2 -23.82 -4.96 29.80
CA LEU A 2 -23.23 -6.14 30.40
C LEU A 2 -21.70 -6.04 30.33
N ALA A 3 -21.04 -6.32 31.45
CA ALA A 3 -19.60 -6.46 31.53
C ALA A 3 -19.27 -7.92 31.88
N ILE A 4 -18.47 -8.58 31.05
CA ILE A 4 -18.08 -9.97 31.23
C ILE A 4 -16.56 -10.03 31.41
N LYS A 5 -16.13 -10.80 32.41
CA LYS A 5 -14.76 -11.30 32.51
C LYS A 5 -14.80 -12.79 32.17
N TRP A 6 -14.13 -13.18 31.10
CA TRP A 6 -13.99 -14.58 30.68
C TRP A 6 -12.53 -15.01 30.76
N MET A 7 -12.29 -16.22 31.25
CA MET A 7 -10.94 -16.79 31.37
C MET A 7 -10.75 -17.86 30.30
N ASP A 8 -9.85 -17.59 29.36
CA ASP A 8 -9.30 -18.59 28.45
C ASP A 8 -7.86 -18.92 28.90
N LYS A 9 -6.87 -18.91 28.01
CA LYS A 9 -5.44 -18.86 28.38
C LYS A 9 -5.06 -17.60 29.16
N ARG A 10 -5.79 -16.51 28.93
CA ARG A 10 -5.64 -15.21 29.59
C ARG A 10 -7.03 -14.64 29.85
N GLU A 11 -7.08 -13.67 30.75
CA GLU A 11 -8.32 -12.94 31.02
C GLU A 11 -8.74 -12.07 29.82
N VAL A 12 -10.02 -12.16 29.48
CA VAL A 12 -10.67 -11.39 28.43
C VAL A 12 -11.82 -10.62 29.05
N TYR A 13 -11.79 -9.30 28.90
CA TYR A 13 -12.85 -8.41 29.36
C TYR A 13 -13.68 -7.95 28.16
N MET A 14 -15.00 -8.08 28.26
CA MET A 14 -15.94 -7.68 27.21
C MET A 14 -17.00 -6.75 27.78
N LEU A 15 -17.31 -5.71 27.02
CA LEU A 15 -18.47 -4.85 27.25
C LEU A 15 -19.46 -5.05 26.11
N SER A 16 -20.73 -5.26 26.46
CA SER A 16 -21.79 -5.52 25.49
C SER A 16 -23.07 -4.82 25.90
N THR A 17 -23.78 -4.25 24.94
CA THR A 17 -25.10 -3.65 25.16
C THR A 17 -26.25 -4.52 24.66
N ILE A 18 -25.95 -5.51 23.80
CA ILE A 18 -26.95 -6.31 23.07
C ILE A 18 -27.01 -7.78 23.49
N HIS A 19 -25.94 -8.29 24.10
CA HIS A 19 -25.81 -9.71 24.45
C HIS A 19 -26.05 -9.94 25.95
N ASP A 20 -26.59 -11.12 26.26
CA ASP A 20 -26.71 -11.64 27.62
C ASP A 20 -25.46 -12.41 28.08
N SER A 21 -25.41 -12.80 29.36
CA SER A 21 -24.30 -13.57 29.95
C SER A 21 -24.30 -15.06 29.57
N GLN A 22 -24.95 -15.41 28.46
CA GLN A 22 -25.07 -16.79 28.01
C GLN A 22 -23.72 -17.32 27.50
N MET A 23 -23.47 -18.59 27.80
CA MET A 23 -22.30 -19.34 27.33
C MET A 23 -22.76 -20.35 26.27
N ILE A 24 -22.06 -20.40 25.15
CA ILE A 24 -22.31 -21.35 24.08
C ILE A 24 -21.15 -22.32 23.95
N ALA A 25 -21.49 -23.58 23.67
CA ALA A 25 -20.51 -24.58 23.27
C ALA A 25 -20.08 -24.29 21.83
N ILE A 26 -18.78 -24.32 21.60
CA ILE A 26 -18.21 -24.24 20.25
C ILE A 26 -17.91 -25.65 19.78
N ASP A 27 -17.95 -25.87 18.47
CA ASP A 27 -17.50 -27.08 17.77
C ASP A 27 -15.96 -27.25 17.84
N LYS A 28 -15.36 -27.00 19.00
CA LYS A 28 -13.96 -27.22 19.32
C LYS A 28 -13.88 -27.94 20.65
N ILE A 29 -13.15 -29.05 20.64
CA ILE A 29 -12.85 -29.84 21.82
C ILE A 29 -11.49 -29.37 22.34
N ASP A 30 -11.41 -29.16 23.64
CA ASP A 30 -10.15 -28.91 24.30
C ASP A 30 -9.32 -30.21 24.28
N HIS A 31 -8.14 -30.16 23.65
CA HIS A 31 -7.24 -31.31 23.54
C HIS A 31 -6.75 -31.84 24.89
N ASN A 32 -6.70 -30.99 25.92
CA ASN A 32 -6.20 -31.37 27.22
C ASN A 32 -7.27 -32.02 28.10
N THR A 33 -8.51 -31.54 28.03
CA THR A 33 -9.61 -31.99 28.90
C THR A 33 -10.62 -32.88 28.18
N GLY A 34 -10.58 -32.95 26.85
CA GLY A 34 -11.52 -33.71 26.03
C GLY A 34 -12.95 -33.14 26.05
N ARG A 35 -13.16 -31.96 26.65
CA ARG A 35 -14.48 -31.33 26.78
C ARG A 35 -14.71 -30.28 25.68
N GLN A 36 -15.97 -30.03 25.36
CA GLN A 36 -16.33 -28.91 24.47
C GLN A 36 -15.97 -27.58 25.14
N ILE A 37 -15.37 -26.69 24.34
CA ILE A 37 -14.98 -25.36 24.81
C ILE A 37 -16.22 -24.47 24.86
N MET A 38 -16.49 -23.92 26.04
CA MET A 38 -17.56 -22.96 26.27
C MET A 38 -17.03 -21.53 26.16
N LYS A 39 -17.69 -20.68 25.38
CA LYS A 39 -17.38 -19.25 25.29
C LYS A 39 -18.62 -18.39 25.47
N PRO A 40 -18.48 -17.15 25.98
CA PRO A 40 -19.60 -16.22 26.01
C PRO A 40 -20.08 -15.91 24.59
N VAL A 41 -21.39 -15.79 24.39
CA VAL A 41 -21.98 -15.43 23.09
C VAL A 41 -21.38 -14.15 22.53
N CYS A 42 -21.14 -13.15 23.39
CA CYS A 42 -20.55 -11.88 22.98
C CYS A 42 -19.13 -12.04 22.42
N VAL A 43 -18.33 -12.97 22.94
CA VAL A 43 -16.96 -13.24 22.47
C VAL A 43 -17.00 -13.96 21.13
N GLN A 44 -17.91 -14.91 20.97
CA GLN A 44 -18.07 -15.62 19.70
C GLN A 44 -18.49 -14.67 18.59
N ASN A 45 -19.56 -13.89 18.80
CA ASN A 45 -20.04 -12.91 17.83
C ASN A 45 -18.98 -11.85 17.48
N TYR A 46 -18.18 -11.43 18.47
CA TYR A 46 -17.05 -10.55 18.21
C TYR A 46 -16.04 -11.18 17.26
N ASN A 47 -15.63 -12.43 17.51
CA ASN A 47 -14.64 -13.12 16.67
C ASN A 47 -15.16 -13.38 15.26
N ASP A 48 -16.43 -13.76 15.13
CA ASP A 48 -17.06 -14.02 13.82
C ASP A 48 -17.08 -12.75 12.96
N ASN A 49 -17.33 -11.59 13.57
CA ASN A 49 -17.36 -10.31 12.86
C ASN A 49 -15.96 -9.73 12.62
N MET A 50 -15.05 -9.86 13.57
CA MET A 50 -13.68 -9.34 13.44
C MET A 50 -12.88 -10.07 12.37
N GLY A 51 -13.13 -11.36 12.15
CA GLY A 51 -12.46 -12.13 11.09
C GLY A 51 -12.66 -11.53 9.70
N ALA A 52 -13.82 -10.92 9.42
CA ALA A 52 -14.06 -10.25 8.14
C ALA A 52 -13.16 -9.03 7.92
N ILE A 53 -12.86 -8.27 8.99
CA ILE A 53 -12.01 -7.08 8.93
C ILE A 53 -10.56 -7.52 8.66
N ASP A 54 -10.07 -8.53 9.38
CA ASP A 54 -8.71 -9.07 9.20
C ASP A 54 -8.50 -9.61 7.79
N LEU A 55 -9.51 -10.26 7.20
CA LEU A 55 -9.45 -10.73 5.81
C LEU A 55 -9.29 -9.59 4.81
N VAL A 56 -10.00 -8.47 5.00
CA VAL A 56 -9.89 -7.29 4.14
C VAL A 56 -8.53 -6.63 4.31
N ASP A 57 -8.01 -6.54 5.53
CA ASP A 57 -6.68 -5.98 5.80
C ASP A 57 -5.56 -6.84 5.22
N MET A 58 -5.66 -8.17 5.35
CA MET A 58 -4.77 -9.11 4.71
C MET A 58 -4.78 -8.95 3.18
N GLN A 59 -5.97 -8.88 2.57
CA GLN A 59 -6.13 -8.71 1.13
C GLN A 59 -5.60 -7.35 0.64
N SER A 60 -5.73 -6.32 1.47
CA SER A 60 -5.18 -4.98 1.22
C SER A 60 -3.65 -5.01 1.25
N SER A 61 -3.06 -5.72 2.22
CA SER A 61 -1.62 -5.91 2.38
C SER A 61 -0.97 -6.56 1.15
N PHE A 62 -1.59 -7.58 0.57
CA PHE A 62 -1.11 -8.20 -0.68
C PHE A 62 -1.13 -7.26 -1.90
N THR A 63 -1.94 -6.20 -1.85
CA THR A 63 -2.10 -5.25 -2.97
C THR A 63 -1.18 -4.03 -2.83
N GLU A 64 -0.53 -3.82 -1.67
CA GLU A 64 0.34 -2.65 -1.41
C GLU A 64 1.59 -2.55 -2.29
N CYS A 65 1.94 -3.63 -2.99
CA CYS A 65 3.29 -3.89 -3.46
C CYS A 65 3.77 -3.00 -4.62
N ILE A 66 2.95 -2.16 -5.24
CA ILE A 66 3.27 -1.75 -6.62
C ILE A 66 4.03 -0.42 -6.72
N ARG A 67 3.90 0.54 -5.78
CA ARG A 67 4.52 1.88 -5.98
C ARG A 67 5.03 2.56 -4.70
N ARG A 68 6.35 2.55 -4.51
CA ARG A 68 7.03 3.45 -3.55
C ARG A 68 6.80 4.90 -4.00
N THR A 69 6.12 5.70 -3.19
CA THR A 69 5.81 7.10 -3.50
C THR A 69 6.10 7.98 -2.28
N LEU A 70 6.88 9.05 -2.47
CA LEU A 70 7.20 10.01 -1.39
C LEU A 70 6.02 10.89 -0.96
N LYS A 71 5.00 11.01 -1.83
CA LYS A 71 3.82 11.85 -1.61
C LYS A 71 2.68 11.06 -0.97
N TRP A 72 2.34 11.36 0.28
CA TRP A 72 1.34 10.63 1.08
C TRP A 72 -0.05 10.55 0.43
N TYR A 73 -0.53 11.62 -0.20
CA TYR A 73 -1.86 11.64 -0.84
C TYR A 73 -2.00 10.60 -1.98
N LYS A 74 -0.91 10.30 -2.70
CA LYS A 74 -0.92 9.26 -3.74
C LYS A 74 -1.11 7.88 -3.13
N LYS A 75 -0.48 7.61 -1.98
CA LYS A 75 -0.66 6.36 -1.23
C LYS A 75 -2.12 6.20 -0.80
N PHE A 76 -2.73 7.26 -0.30
CA PHE A 76 -4.14 7.26 0.10
C PHE A 76 -5.08 7.01 -1.10
N PHE A 77 -4.85 7.67 -2.24
CA PHE A 77 -5.62 7.46 -3.45
C PHE A 77 -5.59 5.99 -3.92
N PHE A 78 -4.41 5.38 -4.01
CA PHE A 78 -4.29 3.97 -4.41
C PHE A 78 -4.99 3.04 -3.41
N ARG A 79 -4.89 3.33 -2.11
CA ARG A 79 -5.62 2.56 -1.09
C ARG A 79 -7.14 2.59 -1.32
N ILE A 80 -7.70 3.75 -1.64
CA ILE A 80 -9.14 3.86 -1.93
C ILE A 80 -9.49 3.04 -3.17
N VAL A 81 -8.68 3.10 -4.24
CA VAL A 81 -8.92 2.32 -5.47
C VAL A 81 -8.88 0.82 -5.19
N ASP A 82 -7.93 0.36 -4.38
CA ASP A 82 -7.81 -1.05 -4.00
C ASP A 82 -9.03 -1.50 -3.17
N MET A 83 -9.45 -0.71 -2.19
CA MET A 83 -10.67 -0.94 -1.40
C MET A 83 -11.92 -0.98 -2.28
N ALA A 84 -12.06 -0.04 -3.21
CA ALA A 84 -13.18 0.00 -4.15
C ALA A 84 -13.21 -1.24 -5.08
N SER A 85 -12.04 -1.71 -5.53
CA SER A 85 -11.90 -2.92 -6.35
C SER A 85 -12.34 -4.17 -5.58
N ILE A 86 -11.93 -4.30 -4.31
CA ILE A 86 -12.29 -5.43 -3.44
C ILE A 86 -13.78 -5.43 -3.13
N THR A 87 -14.34 -4.28 -2.74
CA THR A 87 -15.77 -4.14 -2.44
C THR A 87 -16.64 -4.42 -3.68
N ALA A 88 -16.23 -3.95 -4.86
CA ALA A 88 -16.90 -4.27 -6.12
C ALA A 88 -16.87 -5.78 -6.45
N PHE A 89 -15.78 -6.47 -6.15
CA PHE A 89 -15.68 -7.92 -6.32
C PHE A 89 -16.69 -8.68 -5.42
N TYR A 90 -16.80 -8.29 -4.15
CA TYR A 90 -17.77 -8.90 -3.24
C TYR A 90 -19.20 -8.66 -3.72
N LEU A 91 -19.53 -7.43 -4.14
CA LEU A 91 -20.83 -7.12 -4.73
C LEU A 91 -21.11 -7.98 -5.97
N TYR A 92 -20.14 -8.09 -6.88
CA TYR A 92 -20.24 -8.95 -8.06
C TYR A 92 -20.52 -10.41 -7.68
N LYS A 93 -19.83 -10.93 -6.66
CA LYS A 93 -20.00 -12.30 -6.16
C LYS A 93 -21.37 -12.51 -5.50
N THR A 94 -21.94 -11.49 -4.86
CA THR A 94 -23.32 -11.59 -4.32
C THR A 94 -24.38 -11.64 -5.41
N GLN A 95 -24.18 -10.96 -6.53
CA GLN A 95 -25.13 -10.94 -7.65
C GLN A 95 -24.94 -12.12 -8.62
N ASN A 96 -23.73 -12.65 -8.73
CA ASN A 96 -23.38 -13.71 -9.67
C ASN A 96 -22.91 -14.93 -8.90
N SER A 97 -23.63 -16.06 -8.98
CA SER A 97 -23.24 -17.34 -8.37
C SER A 97 -22.01 -18.01 -9.00
N LYS A 98 -21.24 -17.28 -9.81
CA LYS A 98 -20.02 -17.79 -10.46
C LYS A 98 -18.85 -17.69 -9.49
N ASN A 99 -18.15 -18.80 -9.30
CA ASN A 99 -16.90 -18.86 -8.53
C ASN A 99 -15.74 -18.21 -9.32
N LEU A 100 -15.73 -16.88 -9.39
CA LEU A 100 -14.63 -16.11 -9.96
C LEU A 100 -13.60 -15.82 -8.86
N GLN A 101 -12.32 -16.10 -9.11
CA GLN A 101 -11.24 -15.69 -8.21
C GLN A 101 -10.99 -14.17 -8.34
N LEU A 102 -10.61 -13.51 -7.24
CA LEU A 102 -10.34 -12.07 -7.21
C LEU A 102 -9.33 -11.62 -8.28
N LYS A 103 -8.29 -12.43 -8.54
CA LYS A 103 -7.27 -12.14 -9.55
C LYS A 103 -7.87 -12.02 -10.96
N GLU A 104 -8.81 -12.90 -11.28
CA GLU A 104 -9.46 -12.96 -12.59
C GLU A 104 -10.42 -11.78 -12.75
N PHE A 105 -11.16 -11.47 -11.68
CA PHE A 105 -11.99 -10.25 -11.62
C PHE A 105 -11.16 -8.99 -11.88
N ARG A 106 -10.02 -8.85 -11.20
CA ARG A 106 -9.10 -7.71 -11.40
C ARG A 106 -8.57 -7.64 -12.83
N LEU A 107 -8.20 -8.77 -13.43
CA LEU A 107 -7.76 -8.82 -14.82
C LEU A 107 -8.86 -8.38 -15.79
N GLN A 108 -10.09 -8.85 -15.60
CA GLN A 108 -11.24 -8.43 -16.41
C GLN A 108 -11.54 -6.94 -16.24
N LEU A 109 -11.50 -6.43 -15.00
CA LEU A 109 -11.65 -5.01 -14.71
C LEU A 109 -10.62 -4.17 -15.46
N ILE A 110 -9.34 -4.57 -15.40
CA ILE A 110 -8.24 -3.88 -16.10
C ILE A 110 -8.47 -3.91 -17.62
N LYS A 111 -8.81 -5.08 -18.19
CA LYS A 111 -9.10 -5.21 -19.62
C LYS A 111 -10.25 -4.29 -20.05
N ASN A 112 -11.33 -4.22 -19.27
CA ASN A 112 -12.49 -3.37 -19.57
C ASN A 112 -12.13 -1.88 -19.50
N ILE A 113 -11.35 -1.47 -18.50
CA ILE A 113 -10.88 -0.08 -18.38
C ILE A 113 -9.98 0.28 -19.57
N LEU A 114 -9.02 -0.59 -19.92
CA LEU A 114 -8.12 -0.37 -21.05
C LEU A 114 -8.86 -0.33 -22.39
N SER A 115 -9.84 -1.21 -22.59
CA SER A 115 -10.67 -1.20 -23.80
C SER A 115 -11.46 0.11 -23.93
N LYS A 116 -12.01 0.63 -22.83
CA LYS A 116 -12.83 1.85 -22.82
C LYS A 116 -12.00 3.13 -22.96
N TYR A 117 -10.82 3.20 -22.34
CA TYR A 117 -10.04 4.45 -22.22
C TYR A 117 -8.64 4.40 -22.85
N GLY A 118 -8.15 3.23 -23.26
CA GLY A 118 -6.77 3.05 -23.76
C GLY A 118 -6.49 3.64 -25.13
N ASN A 119 -7.52 3.99 -25.90
CA ASN A 119 -7.39 4.58 -27.23
C ASN A 119 -7.28 6.11 -27.23
N GLN A 120 -7.16 6.76 -26.06
CA GLN A 120 -6.81 8.17 -26.02
C GLN A 120 -5.37 8.33 -26.46
N LYS A 121 -5.16 8.47 -27.78
CA LYS A 121 -3.92 8.96 -28.36
C LYS A 121 -3.62 10.26 -27.62
N HIS A 122 -2.64 10.23 -26.74
CA HIS A 122 -2.12 11.46 -26.16
C HIS A 122 -1.55 12.22 -27.35
N ILE A 123 -2.29 13.21 -27.86
CA ILE A 123 -1.76 14.14 -28.85
C ILE A 123 -0.61 14.81 -28.11
N SER A 124 0.61 14.35 -28.38
CA SER A 124 1.81 14.99 -27.91
C SER A 124 1.76 16.41 -28.43
N THR A 125 1.33 17.34 -27.59
CA THR A 125 1.46 18.79 -27.80
C THR A 125 2.93 19.12 -27.54
N GLY A 126 3.77 18.64 -28.44
CA GLY A 126 5.21 18.78 -28.43
C GLY A 126 5.71 18.86 -29.86
N ARG A 127 6.80 19.60 -30.06
CA ARG A 127 7.43 19.74 -31.37
C ARG A 127 7.78 18.34 -31.91
N PRO A 128 7.42 18.00 -33.16
CA PRO A 128 7.80 16.72 -33.73
C PRO A 128 9.32 16.54 -33.62
N PRO A 129 9.81 15.33 -33.29
CA PRO A 129 11.23 15.09 -33.21
C PRO A 129 11.81 15.28 -34.61
N THR A 130 12.66 16.29 -34.78
CA THR A 130 13.47 16.42 -36.00
C THR A 130 14.46 15.27 -36.00
N ASP A 131 14.28 14.33 -36.94
CA ASP A 131 15.09 13.12 -37.07
C ASP A 131 16.45 13.41 -37.73
N SER A 132 17.13 14.46 -37.24
CA SER A 132 18.45 14.82 -37.73
C SER A 132 19.51 14.03 -36.97
N PRO A 133 20.38 13.25 -37.65
CA PRO A 133 21.44 12.46 -37.00
C PRO A 133 22.46 13.32 -36.21
N LEU A 134 22.51 14.63 -36.45
CA LEU A 134 23.31 15.61 -35.69
C LEU A 134 22.90 15.76 -34.22
N ARG A 135 21.73 15.25 -33.83
CA ARG A 135 21.26 15.17 -32.45
C ARG A 135 22.23 14.45 -31.51
N LEU A 136 22.97 13.46 -32.03
CA LEU A 136 23.88 12.63 -31.24
C LEU A 136 25.28 13.26 -31.10
N SER A 137 25.62 14.26 -31.92
CA SER A 137 26.91 14.95 -31.89
C SER A 137 26.87 16.33 -31.25
N ALA A 138 25.67 16.90 -31.05
CA ALA A 138 25.49 18.25 -30.50
C ALA A 138 25.54 18.26 -28.96
N ARG A 139 26.79 18.28 -28.44
CA ARG A 139 27.26 19.07 -27.29
C ARG A 139 26.42 19.07 -26.00
N HIS A 140 26.67 18.07 -25.15
CA HIS A 140 26.91 18.26 -23.71
C HIS A 140 27.53 16.98 -23.13
N PHE A 141 28.82 16.75 -23.39
CA PHE A 141 29.56 15.75 -22.64
C PHE A 141 29.84 16.31 -21.24
N PRO A 142 29.54 15.59 -20.15
CA PRO A 142 29.90 16.03 -18.81
C PRO A 142 31.43 16.20 -18.74
N SER A 143 31.89 17.41 -18.47
CA SER A 143 33.29 17.72 -18.23
C SER A 143 33.55 17.91 -16.73
N CYS A 144 34.74 17.51 -16.26
CA CYS A 144 35.16 17.73 -14.88
C CYS A 144 35.30 19.24 -14.62
N VAL A 145 34.55 19.75 -13.64
CA VAL A 145 34.69 21.12 -13.15
C VAL A 145 35.94 21.18 -12.26
N PRO A 146 36.90 22.10 -12.49
CA PRO A 146 38.08 22.20 -11.65
C PRO A 146 37.72 22.62 -10.21
N PRO A 147 38.47 22.17 -9.19
CA PRO A 147 38.15 22.43 -7.80
C PRO A 147 38.23 23.93 -7.50
N GLN A 148 37.12 24.53 -7.05
CA GLN A 148 37.11 25.87 -6.50
C GLN A 148 37.49 25.85 -5.01
N ARG A 149 38.15 26.93 -4.58
CA ARG A 149 38.79 27.20 -3.27
C ARG A 149 37.96 26.76 -2.04
N PRO A 150 38.63 26.50 -0.89
CA PRO A 150 38.00 25.87 0.27
C PRO A 150 36.82 26.70 0.82
N GLN A 151 35.66 26.06 0.95
CA GLN A 151 34.46 26.65 1.55
C GLN A 151 34.68 26.87 3.05
N LYS A 152 34.37 28.08 3.55
CA LYS A 152 34.39 28.42 4.98
C LYS A 152 33.44 27.51 5.76
N GLN A 153 33.90 26.95 6.88
CA GLN A 153 33.07 26.14 7.78
C GLN A 153 31.98 27.01 8.44
N LEU A 154 30.74 26.53 8.42
CA LEU A 154 29.58 27.18 9.04
C LEU A 154 29.57 26.99 10.57
N PRO A 155 29.11 27.99 11.35
CA PRO A 155 29.02 27.89 12.80
C PRO A 155 27.94 26.88 13.24
N LYS A 156 28.21 26.19 14.35
CA LYS A 156 27.33 25.16 14.93
C LYS A 156 26.02 25.82 15.40
N GLY A 157 24.90 25.48 14.77
CA GLY A 157 23.56 25.88 15.25
C GLY A 157 22.42 25.95 14.22
N SER A 158 22.69 25.88 12.91
CA SER A 158 21.63 26.04 11.90
C SER A 158 20.93 24.71 11.55
N VAL A 159 19.59 24.70 11.65
CA VAL A 159 18.73 23.56 11.27
C VAL A 159 18.60 23.48 9.74
N MET A 160 18.95 22.32 9.18
CA MET A 160 18.94 22.05 7.73
C MET A 160 17.67 21.31 7.29
N TYR A 161 17.05 21.74 6.18
CA TYR A 161 16.09 20.93 5.43
C TYR A 161 16.79 20.34 4.19
N ALA A 162 16.78 19.02 4.05
CA ALA A 162 17.34 18.33 2.89
C ALA A 162 16.21 17.87 1.94
N LEU A 163 16.13 18.46 0.75
CA LEU A 163 15.31 17.94 -0.36
C LEU A 163 16.15 16.98 -1.19
N ILE A 164 15.85 15.68 -1.09
CA ILE A 164 16.49 14.62 -1.88
C ILE A 164 15.86 14.59 -3.27
N GLN A 165 16.61 15.02 -4.29
CA GLN A 165 16.26 14.80 -5.70
C GLN A 165 16.85 13.46 -6.15
N TYR A 166 16.00 12.50 -6.51
CA TYR A 166 16.40 11.21 -7.08
C TYR A 166 16.59 11.33 -8.59
N ASN A 167 17.70 10.79 -9.12
CA ASN A 167 17.92 10.66 -10.55
C ASN A 167 17.93 9.16 -10.90
N VAL A 168 17.00 8.72 -11.74
CA VAL A 168 16.92 7.32 -12.20
C VAL A 168 17.76 7.17 -13.46
N LYS A 169 18.84 6.38 -13.39
CA LYS A 169 19.55 5.88 -14.58
C LYS A 169 19.23 4.40 -14.76
N ASN A 170 18.63 4.06 -15.91
CA ASN A 170 18.54 2.69 -16.41
C ASN A 170 19.80 2.39 -17.23
N GLN A 171 20.62 1.43 -16.81
CA GLN A 171 21.02 0.25 -17.61
C GLN A 171 21.96 -0.65 -16.81
N SER A 172 21.59 -1.93 -16.78
CA SER A 172 22.41 -3.15 -16.61
C SER A 172 23.67 -3.09 -15.72
N ASN A 173 23.52 -3.76 -14.58
CA ASN A 173 24.55 -4.38 -13.72
C ASN A 173 25.56 -3.48 -12.99
N THR A 174 25.64 -3.77 -11.69
CA THR A 174 26.54 -3.23 -10.65
C THR A 174 26.04 -1.95 -9.99
N GLN A 175 25.62 -2.10 -8.72
CA GLN A 175 25.17 -1.00 -7.87
C GLN A 175 26.38 -0.24 -7.37
N ASP A 176 26.43 1.07 -7.63
CA ASP A 176 27.22 2.00 -6.83
C ASP A 176 26.39 3.26 -6.56
N ILE A 177 26.02 3.43 -5.28
CA ILE A 177 25.28 4.59 -4.78
C ILE A 177 26.32 5.63 -4.39
N SER A 178 26.58 6.61 -5.25
CA SER A 178 27.40 7.77 -4.87
C SER A 178 26.52 8.99 -4.60
N VAL A 179 26.49 9.41 -3.34
CA VAL A 179 25.79 10.62 -2.89
C VAL A 179 26.70 11.82 -3.21
N LYS A 180 26.33 12.66 -4.18
CA LYS A 180 26.96 13.98 -4.34
C LYS A 180 25.93 15.08 -4.64
N ASN A 181 26.07 16.14 -3.83
CA ASN A 181 25.51 17.49 -3.90
C ASN A 181 24.10 17.73 -3.30
N VAL A 182 24.13 18.25 -2.07
CA VAL A 182 23.04 18.96 -1.38
C VAL A 182 23.03 20.41 -1.88
N MET A 183 21.93 20.86 -2.49
CA MET A 183 21.73 22.29 -2.75
C MET A 183 21.06 22.93 -1.54
N LEU A 184 21.77 23.85 -0.89
CA LEU A 184 21.34 24.62 0.26
C LEU A 184 20.48 25.80 -0.22
N GLY A 185 19.19 25.79 0.11
CA GLY A 185 18.33 26.96 0.04
C GLY A 185 18.06 27.46 1.46
N TYR A 186 18.25 28.76 1.69
CA TYR A 186 17.94 29.44 2.96
C TYR A 186 16.65 30.27 2.77
N ALA A 187 15.87 30.41 3.84
CA ALA A 187 14.92 31.52 3.98
C ALA A 187 15.62 32.70 4.64
#